data_AF-A0A4Y2SSL8-F1
#
_entry.id   AF-A0A4Y2SSL8-F1
#
_cell.length_a   1.000
_cell.length_b   1.000
_cell.length_c   1.000
_cell.angle_alpha   90.00
_cell.angle_beta   90.00
_cell.angle_gamma   90.00
#
_symmetry.space_group_name_H-M   'P 1'
#
loop_
_entity.id
_entity.type
_entity.pdbx_description
1 polymer ?
#
loop_
_entity_poly.entity_id
_entity_poly.type
_entity_poly.pdbx_seq_one_letter_code
_entity_poly.pdbx_strand_id
1 'polypeptide(L)'
;MSIFAGERKCDLKILDEELGEKVDDSHKLKDLKKNILASKEYDEECSKEWLNTIINERKENEEIEERKRQEEIAERKRQEVIAERKHQEELKWWYVGEEKNKNTKNASGRKNTMNGSERMKWNLSCKKYVLEQKVGFQILSPMKM
;
A
#
# COMPACT_ATOMS: atom_id res chain seq x y z
N MET A 1 -18.89 13.54 52.89
CA MET A 1 -17.94 12.89 51.97
C MET A 1 -17.80 13.80 50.75
N SER A 2 -16.60 14.06 50.24
CA SER A 2 -16.47 14.83 48.99
C SER A 2 -16.67 13.85 47.86
N ILE A 3 -17.75 14.02 47.09
CA ILE A 3 -18.00 13.22 45.88
C ILE A 3 -16.86 13.36 44.89
N PHE A 4 -16.16 14.50 44.95
CA PHE A 4 -15.07 14.85 44.06
C PHE A 4 -13.73 14.17 44.38
N ALA A 5 -13.74 12.95 44.90
CA ALA A 5 -12.52 12.29 45.37
C ALA A 5 -11.83 11.54 44.22
N GLY A 6 -11.04 12.28 43.43
CA GLY A 6 -10.17 11.69 42.40
C GLY A 6 -10.48 12.10 40.96
N GLU A 7 -11.42 13.02 40.71
CA GLU A 7 -11.63 13.50 39.33
C GLU A 7 -10.46 14.34 38.83
N ARG A 8 -10.29 14.31 37.51
CA ARG A 8 -9.30 15.13 36.81
C ARG A 8 -9.81 16.56 36.73
N LYS A 9 -8.86 17.50 36.72
CA LYS A 9 -9.14 18.93 36.55
C LYS A 9 -9.91 19.23 35.25
N CYS A 10 -9.65 18.50 34.16
CA CYS A 10 -10.35 18.66 32.89
C CYS A 10 -11.83 18.29 32.99
N ASP A 11 -12.17 17.23 33.72
CA ASP A 11 -13.55 16.74 33.84
C ASP A 11 -14.38 17.72 34.69
N LEU A 12 -13.79 18.25 35.77
CA LEU A 12 -14.42 19.28 36.60
C LEU A 12 -14.57 20.62 35.89
N LYS A 13 -13.66 20.95 34.97
CA LYS A 13 -13.76 22.17 34.15
C LYS A 13 -14.98 22.12 33.23
N ILE A 14 -15.20 20.97 32.57
CA ILE A 14 -16.36 20.77 31.70
C ILE A 14 -17.65 20.86 32.53
N LEU A 15 -17.66 20.27 33.73
CA LEU A 15 -18.83 20.33 34.62
C LEU A 15 -19.17 21.76 35.06
N ASP A 16 -18.19 22.59 35.43
CA ASP A 16 -18.43 23.99 35.79
C ASP A 16 -18.95 24.83 34.59
N GLU A 17 -18.44 24.55 33.38
CA GLU A 17 -18.88 25.23 32.16
C GLU A 17 -20.35 24.90 31.83
N GLU A 18 -20.76 23.64 32.02
CA GLU A 18 -22.17 23.20 31.89
C GLU A 18 -23.09 23.81 32.97
N LEU A 19 -22.56 24.06 34.17
CA LEU A 19 -23.27 24.80 35.23
C LEU A 19 -23.33 26.32 34.96
N GLY A 20 -22.82 26.79 33.81
CA GLY A 20 -22.90 28.17 33.36
C GLY A 20 -21.82 29.10 33.95
N GLU A 21 -20.79 28.55 34.61
CA GLU A 21 -19.69 29.33 35.18
C GLU A 21 -18.53 29.44 34.17
N LYS A 22 -17.97 30.65 34.01
CA LYS A 22 -16.82 30.86 33.12
C LYS A 22 -15.54 30.33 33.76
N VAL A 23 -15.11 29.14 33.36
CA VAL A 23 -13.86 28.56 33.85
C VAL A 23 -12.69 28.81 32.92
N ASP A 24 -11.73 29.57 33.42
CA ASP A 24 -10.40 29.71 32.82
C ASP A 24 -9.46 28.55 33.22
N ASP A 25 -8.47 28.26 32.37
CA ASP A 25 -7.47 27.21 32.61
C ASP A 25 -6.60 27.46 33.85
N SER A 26 -6.49 28.71 34.30
CA SER A 26 -5.72 29.07 35.49
C SER A 26 -6.36 28.64 36.82
N HIS A 27 -7.66 28.34 36.83
CA HIS A 27 -8.37 27.97 38.06
C HIS A 27 -7.76 26.72 38.70
N LYS A 28 -7.60 26.73 40.03
CA LYS A 28 -7.12 25.55 40.74
C LYS A 28 -8.25 24.56 40.89
N LEU A 29 -7.93 23.27 40.96
CA LEU A 29 -8.90 22.21 41.21
C LEU A 29 -9.72 22.43 42.49
N LYS A 30 -9.15 23.11 43.49
CA LYS A 30 -9.87 23.51 44.72
C LYS A 30 -10.92 24.59 44.47
N ASP A 31 -10.67 25.49 43.52
CA ASP A 31 -11.57 26.60 43.22
C ASP A 31 -12.74 26.09 42.38
N LEU A 32 -12.49 25.24 41.38
CA LEU A 32 -13.54 24.54 40.61
C LEU A 32 -14.51 23.80 41.52
N LYS A 33 -13.99 22.96 42.44
CA LYS A 33 -14.84 22.24 43.40
C LYS A 33 -15.68 23.16 44.27
N LYS A 34 -15.18 24.36 44.61
CA LYS A 34 -15.94 25.32 45.40
C LYS A 34 -17.04 25.97 44.57
N ASN A 35 -16.77 26.27 43.30
CA ASN A 35 -17.74 26.86 42.38
C ASN A 35 -18.91 25.89 42.15
N ILE A 36 -18.61 24.64 41.79
CA ILE A 36 -19.62 23.57 41.64
C ILE A 36 -20.52 23.46 42.87
N LEU A 37 -19.93 23.45 44.07
CA LEU A 37 -20.68 23.34 45.33
C LEU A 37 -21.46 24.62 45.69
N ALA A 38 -21.06 25.77 45.15
CA ALA A 38 -21.72 27.06 45.38
C ALA A 38 -22.85 27.33 44.39
N SER A 39 -22.93 26.59 43.29
CA SER A 39 -23.98 26.70 42.28
C SER A 39 -25.36 26.39 42.87
N LYS A 40 -26.33 27.27 42.60
CA LYS A 40 -27.70 27.15 43.12
C LYS A 40 -28.46 25.95 42.57
N GLU A 41 -28.05 25.44 41.41
CA GLU A 41 -28.65 24.30 40.71
C GLU A 41 -27.88 22.99 40.93
N TYR A 42 -26.89 23.00 41.84
CA TYR A 42 -26.11 21.81 42.14
C TYR A 42 -26.97 20.74 42.82
N ASP A 43 -27.30 19.70 42.07
CA ASP A 43 -27.81 18.43 42.58
C ASP A 43 -26.69 17.38 42.57
N GLU A 44 -26.56 16.65 43.69
CA GLU A 44 -25.46 15.70 43.89
C GLU A 44 -25.57 14.48 42.96
N GLU A 45 -26.78 14.04 42.63
CA GLU A 45 -27.02 12.88 41.78
C GLU A 45 -26.86 13.26 40.30
N CYS A 46 -27.45 14.38 39.88
CA CYS A 46 -27.23 14.93 38.53
C CYS A 46 -25.75 15.19 38.26
N SER A 47 -25.01 15.81 39.19
CA SER A 47 -23.58 16.12 38.98
C SER A 47 -22.74 14.86 38.80
N LYS A 48 -23.10 13.75 39.48
CA LYS A 48 -22.44 12.45 39.30
C LYS A 48 -22.76 11.84 37.93
N GLU A 49 -24.01 11.89 37.50
CA GLU A 49 -24.40 11.39 36.17
C GLU A 49 -23.70 12.17 35.05
N TRP A 50 -23.67 13.50 35.15
CA TRP A 50 -22.94 14.36 34.21
C TRP A 50 -21.45 14.04 34.16
N LEU A 51 -20.79 13.90 35.31
CA LEU A 51 -19.39 13.49 35.36
C LEU A 51 -19.15 12.12 34.73
N ASN A 52 -20.03 11.15 34.95
CA ASN A 52 -19.92 9.83 34.34
C ASN A 52 -20.04 9.92 32.82
N THR A 53 -20.94 10.74 32.30
CA THR A 53 -21.08 11.01 30.85
C THR A 53 -19.79 11.61 30.28
N ILE A 54 -19.25 12.66 30.91
CA ILE A 54 -17.98 13.30 30.49
C ILE A 54 -16.83 12.29 30.48
N ILE A 55 -16.74 11.44 31.52
CA ILE A 55 -15.69 10.42 31.60
C ILE A 55 -15.85 9.36 30.50
N ASN A 56 -17.09 8.97 30.18
CA ASN A 56 -17.36 8.00 29.11
C ASN A 56 -17.05 8.58 27.73
N GLU A 57 -17.51 9.79 27.43
CA GLU A 57 -17.21 10.47 26.16
C GLU A 57 -15.70 10.62 25.95
N ARG A 58 -14.94 10.97 26.99
CA ARG A 58 -13.48 11.02 26.91
C ARG A 58 -12.90 9.65 26.57
N LYS A 59 -13.34 8.58 27.23
CA LYS A 59 -12.86 7.22 26.95
C LYS A 59 -13.18 6.79 25.53
N GLU A 60 -14.38 7.08 25.03
CA GLU A 60 -14.78 6.77 23.66
C GLU A 60 -13.90 7.52 22.65
N ASN A 61 -13.63 8.80 22.89
CA ASN A 61 -12.73 9.59 22.04
C ASN A 61 -11.29 9.05 22.06
N GLU A 62 -10.77 8.68 23.23
CA GLU A 62 -9.46 8.04 23.37
C GLU A 62 -9.40 6.70 22.57
N GLU A 63 -10.45 5.88 22.65
CA GLU A 63 -10.54 4.62 21.90
C GLU A 63 -10.61 4.86 20.38
N ILE A 64 -11.36 5.87 19.93
CA ILE A 64 -11.46 6.25 18.52
C ILE A 64 -10.09 6.72 18.01
N GLU A 65 -9.36 7.54 18.78
CA GLU A 65 -8.01 7.96 18.42
C GLU A 65 -7.04 6.79 18.35
N GLU A 66 -7.08 5.87 19.31
CA GLU A 66 -6.22 4.68 19.31
C GLU A 66 -6.51 3.79 18.09
N ARG A 67 -7.80 3.57 17.77
CA ARG A 67 -8.21 2.82 16.59
C ARG A 67 -7.71 3.46 15.29
N LYS A 68 -7.83 4.78 15.16
CA LYS A 68 -7.28 5.53 14.01
C LYS A 68 -5.77 5.35 13.87
N ARG A 69 -5.02 5.40 14.98
CA ARG A 69 -3.57 5.16 14.96
C ARG A 69 -3.24 3.73 14.52
N GLN A 70 -4.00 2.75 14.99
CA GLN A 70 -3.79 1.35 14.57
C GLN A 70 -4.11 1.14 13.09
N GLU A 71 -5.18 1.76 12.58
CA GLU A 71 -5.52 1.73 11.15
C GLU A 71 -4.43 2.38 10.29
N GLU A 72 -3.88 3.52 10.70
CA GLU A 72 -2.79 4.20 10.00
C GLU A 72 -1.52 3.32 9.93
N ILE A 73 -1.18 2.66 11.04
CA ILE A 73 -0.05 1.70 11.07
C ILE A 73 -0.32 0.50 10.15
N ALA A 74 -1.54 -0.03 10.16
CA ALA A 74 -1.92 -1.15 9.31
C ALA A 74 -1.87 -0.77 7.82
N GLU A 75 -2.34 0.41 7.46
CA GLU A 75 -2.32 0.92 6.08
C GLU A 75 -0.88 1.14 5.61
N ARG A 76 -0.03 1.75 6.44
CA ARG A 76 1.40 1.90 6.13
C ARG A 76 2.08 0.56 5.85
N LYS A 77 1.80 -0.47 6.67
CA LYS A 77 2.33 -1.83 6.45
C LYS A 77 1.83 -2.43 5.13
N ARG A 78 0.56 -2.22 4.77
CA ARG A 78 0.01 -2.67 3.48
C ARG A 78 0.74 -2.01 2.31
N GLN A 79 1.00 -0.70 2.41
CA GLN A 79 1.72 0.03 1.37
C GLN A 79 3.16 -0.43 1.23
N GLU A 80 3.87 -0.67 2.33
CA GLU A 80 5.24 -1.21 2.33
C GLU A 80 5.30 -2.59 1.63
N VAL A 81 4.35 -3.50 1.93
CA VAL A 81 4.26 -4.81 1.27
C VAL A 81 3.99 -4.68 -0.24
N ILE A 82 3.11 -3.77 -0.65
CA ILE A 82 2.82 -3.52 -2.06
C ILE A 82 4.06 -2.95 -2.76
N ALA A 83 4.78 -2.03 -2.13
CA ALA A 83 6.01 -1.45 -2.67
C ALA A 83 7.10 -2.51 -2.83
N GLU A 84 7.29 -3.37 -1.84
CA GLU A 84 8.25 -4.47 -1.90
C GLU A 84 7.90 -5.47 -3.00
N ARG A 85 6.62 -5.83 -3.15
CA ARG A 85 6.16 -6.71 -4.23
C ARG A 85 6.43 -6.09 -5.60
N LYS A 86 6.13 -4.81 -5.80
CA LYS A 86 6.44 -4.10 -7.04
C LYS A 86 7.94 -4.12 -7.33
N HIS A 87 8.77 -3.87 -6.32
CA HIS A 87 10.22 -3.94 -6.46
C HIS A 87 10.71 -5.34 -6.87
N GLN A 88 10.16 -6.40 -6.26
CA GLN A 88 10.47 -7.77 -6.67
C GLN A 88 10.02 -8.09 -8.09
N GLU A 89 8.85 -7.61 -8.51
CA GLU A 89 8.35 -7.78 -9.88
C GLU A 89 9.24 -7.05 -10.89
N GLU A 90 9.67 -5.82 -10.59
CA GLU A 90 10.63 -5.06 -11.40
C GLU A 90 11.96 -5.80 -11.54
N LEU A 91 12.51 -6.35 -10.46
CA LEU A 91 13.72 -7.16 -10.48
C LEU A 91 13.53 -8.42 -11.36
N LYS A 92 12.41 -9.13 -11.22
CA LYS A 92 12.08 -10.28 -12.07
C LYS A 92 12.03 -9.89 -13.55
N TRP A 93 11.37 -8.78 -13.88
CA TRP A 93 11.31 -8.28 -15.25
C TRP A 93 12.69 -7.92 -15.80
N TRP A 94 13.53 -7.29 -14.98
CA TRP A 94 14.90 -6.96 -15.33
C TRP A 94 15.73 -8.19 -15.67
N TYR A 95 15.70 -9.23 -14.81
CA TYR A 95 16.37 -10.51 -15.06
C TYR A 95 15.89 -11.18 -16.35
N VAL A 96 14.56 -11.26 -16.56
CA VAL A 96 13.98 -11.85 -17.77
C VAL A 96 14.39 -11.06 -19.03
N GLY A 97 14.44 -9.73 -18.94
CA GLY A 97 14.91 -8.87 -20.02
C GLY A 97 16.39 -9.10 -20.37
N GLU A 98 17.24 -9.22 -19.35
CA GLU A 98 18.66 -9.50 -19.52
C GLU A 98 18.90 -10.86 -20.20
N GLU A 99 18.17 -11.90 -19.78
CA GLU A 99 18.27 -13.25 -20.34
C GLU A 99 17.81 -13.31 -21.80
N LYS A 100 16.73 -12.60 -22.14
CA LYS A 100 16.31 -12.42 -23.54
C LYS A 100 17.40 -11.75 -24.38
N ASN A 101 18.06 -10.73 -23.85
CA ASN A 101 19.15 -10.04 -24.54
C ASN A 101 20.38 -10.94 -24.75
N LYS A 102 20.73 -11.79 -23.77
CA LYS A 102 21.77 -12.81 -23.93
C LYS A 102 21.40 -13.81 -25.03
N ASN A 103 20.17 -14.30 -25.04
CA ASN A 103 19.69 -15.24 -26.05
C ASN A 103 19.65 -14.66 -27.47
N THR A 104 19.28 -13.39 -27.66
CA THR A 104 19.33 -12.75 -28.99
C THR A 104 20.76 -12.55 -29.49
N LYS A 105 21.69 -12.15 -28.61
CA LYS A 105 23.12 -12.07 -28.94
C LYS A 105 23.68 -13.44 -29.32
N ASN A 106 23.36 -14.48 -28.56
CA ASN A 106 23.79 -15.86 -28.86
C ASN A 106 23.17 -16.41 -30.16
N ALA A 107 21.90 -16.10 -30.43
CA ALA A 107 21.24 -16.47 -31.68
C ALA A 107 21.81 -15.73 -32.89
N SER A 108 22.16 -14.44 -32.73
CA SER A 108 22.87 -13.68 -33.76
C SER A 108 24.28 -14.24 -33.97
N GLY A 109 24.98 -14.59 -32.88
CA GLY A 109 26.32 -15.20 -32.82
C GLY A 109 26.42 -16.56 -33.50
N ARG A 110 25.35 -17.35 -33.51
CA ARG A 110 25.28 -18.62 -34.27
C ARG A 110 25.06 -18.42 -35.77
N LYS A 111 24.40 -17.32 -36.18
CA LYS A 111 24.14 -17.02 -37.60
C LYS A 111 25.40 -16.58 -38.35
N ASN A 112 26.38 -16.03 -37.66
CA ASN A 112 27.63 -15.51 -38.21
C ASN A 112 28.86 -16.43 -38.00
N THR A 113 28.68 -17.62 -37.41
CA THR A 113 29.75 -18.65 -37.25
C THR A 113 29.65 -19.82 -38.24
N MET A 114 28.78 -19.77 -39.25
CA MET A 114 28.69 -20.86 -40.23
C MET A 114 30.07 -21.08 -40.87
N ASN A 115 30.68 -22.22 -40.58
CA ASN A 115 32.05 -22.51 -41.02
C ASN A 115 32.10 -22.64 -42.56
N GLY A 116 33.28 -22.50 -43.16
CA GLY A 116 33.42 -22.52 -44.62
C GLY A 116 32.83 -23.77 -45.29
N SER A 117 32.86 -24.91 -44.61
CA SER A 117 32.30 -26.19 -45.06
C SER A 117 30.77 -26.19 -45.09
N GLU A 118 30.13 -25.68 -44.05
CA GLU A 118 28.67 -25.53 -43.97
C GLU A 118 28.15 -24.54 -45.02
N ARG A 119 28.89 -23.44 -45.25
CA ARG A 119 28.57 -22.45 -46.28
C ARG A 119 28.68 -23.02 -47.70
N MET A 120 29.64 -23.91 -47.93
CA MET A 120 29.76 -24.66 -49.19
C MET A 120 28.63 -25.68 -49.36
N LYS A 121 28.26 -26.42 -48.31
CA LYS A 121 27.13 -27.38 -48.35
C LYS A 121 25.81 -26.69 -48.68
N TRP A 122 25.54 -25.53 -48.09
CA TRP A 122 24.34 -24.74 -48.40
C TRP A 122 24.34 -24.27 -49.87
N ASN A 123 25.47 -23.75 -50.36
CA ASN A 123 25.61 -23.33 -51.76
C ASN A 123 25.40 -24.48 -52.75
N LEU A 124 25.96 -25.66 -52.46
CA LEU A 124 25.78 -26.86 -53.31
C LEU A 124 24.33 -27.33 -53.30
N SER A 125 23.66 -27.29 -52.14
CA SER A 125 22.23 -27.61 -52.03
C SER A 125 21.37 -26.64 -52.85
N CYS A 126 21.61 -25.33 -52.75
CA CYS A 126 20.89 -24.34 -53.55
C CYS A 126 21.13 -24.51 -55.05
N LYS A 127 22.37 -24.79 -55.47
CA LYS A 127 22.68 -25.09 -56.89
C LYS A 127 21.96 -26.35 -57.36
N LYS A 128 21.91 -27.40 -56.53
CA LYS A 128 21.18 -28.65 -56.82
C LYS A 128 19.69 -28.39 -57.00
N TYR A 129 19.06 -27.62 -56.12
CA TYR A 129 17.64 -27.28 -56.20
C TYR A 129 17.30 -26.48 -57.47
N VAL A 130 18.15 -25.50 -57.83
CA VAL A 130 17.99 -24.73 -59.08
C VAL A 130 18.11 -25.64 -60.30
N LEU A 131 19.04 -26.61 -60.29
CA LEU A 131 19.18 -27.58 -61.37
C LEU A 131 17.99 -28.54 -61.44
N GLU A 132 17.50 -29.04 -60.32
CA GLU A 132 16.30 -29.90 -60.26
C GLU A 132 15.05 -29.17 -60.80
N GLN A 133 14.88 -27.88 -60.46
CA GLN A 133 13.82 -27.03 -61.04
C GLN A 133 14.00 -26.83 -62.56
N LYS A 134 15.25 -26.69 -63.03
CA LYS A 134 15.57 -26.51 -64.47
C LYS A 134 15.38 -27.78 -65.29
N VAL A 135 15.70 -28.94 -64.72
CA VAL A 135 15.51 -30.27 -65.33
C VAL A 135 14.04 -30.68 -65.27
N GLY A 136 13.33 -30.37 -64.18
CA GLY A 136 11.87 -30.55 -64.08
C GLY A 136 11.08 -29.75 -65.13
N PHE A 137 11.58 -28.58 -65.53
CA PHE A 137 10.99 -27.78 -66.61
C PHE A 137 11.24 -28.34 -68.03
N GLN A 138 12.27 -29.18 -68.24
CA GLN A 138 12.52 -29.79 -69.55
C GLN A 138 11.68 -31.06 -69.79
N ILE A 139 11.26 -31.76 -68.74
CA ILE A 139 10.47 -33.00 -68.87
C ILE A 139 8.96 -32.70 -69.04
N LEU A 140 8.51 -31.48 -68.74
CA LEU A 140 7.12 -31.03 -68.96
C LEU A 140 6.96 -30.16 -70.23
N SER A 141 7.61 -30.54 -71.33
CA SER A 141 7.19 -30.06 -72.65
C SER A 141 6.03 -30.94 -73.11
N PRO A 142 4.83 -30.40 -73.38
CA PRO A 142 3.72 -31.20 -73.90
C PRO A 142 4.10 -31.70 -75.30
N MET A 143 4.15 -33.02 -75.50
CA MET A 143 4.11 -33.62 -76.83
C MET A 143 2.82 -33.11 -77.49
N LYS A 144 2.96 -32.15 -78.41
CA LYS A 144 1.88 -31.75 -79.32
C LYS A 144 1.72 -32.85 -80.38
N MET A 145 0.45 -33.14 -80.65
CA MET A 145 -0.13 -34.14 -81.56
C MET A 145 0.62 -34.36 -82.86
#